data_AF-A0A2C8CVN6-F1
#
_entry.id   AF-A0A2C8CVN6-F1
#
_cell.length_a   1.000
_cell.length_b   1.000
_cell.length_c   1.000
_cell.angle_alpha   90.00
_cell.angle_beta   90.00
_cell.angle_gamma   90.00
#
_symmetry.space_group_name_H-M   'P 1'
#
loop_
_entity.id
_entity.type
_entity.pdbx_description
1 polymer ?
#
loop_
_entity_poly.entity_id
_entity_poly.type
_entity_poly.pdbx_seq_one_letter_code
_entity_poly.pdbx_strand_id
1 'polypeptide(L)'
;MSDNNEVTHPFDVTNTETGKTYQLSPNSSKSVQPIALLRLSVFTPVGTKEKRYRNFEVDASDELSSMELARSEGYDDIRITGLKLSMSTDFKCWLGCIMAFSKYGFASDKITLSFNEFAKMCGISSTNINKRTRSRFQEALANLASVVISFRDSKTERFTVTHLVQKAVIDPKKDTVELVGDPSMWELYRYDHKTLLSLQVLSVLAKKEAAQSLYIYFEAMPAGTLFVSMKRLRERLLLTTPVRTQNQIIRKAMLELKSIGYLEYQEVKKGRDIQFQIFKRSPKLALAKHSLLRV
;
A
#
# COMPACT_ATOMS: atom_id res chain seq x y z
N MET A 1 14.10 -14.39 31.20
CA MET A 1 13.07 -15.20 30.50
C MET A 1 11.96 -14.23 30.16
N SER A 2 12.04 -13.61 28.98
CA SER A 2 11.06 -12.64 28.51
C SER A 2 9.96 -13.41 27.78
N ASP A 3 8.75 -13.36 28.34
CA ASP A 3 7.56 -13.96 27.75
C ASP A 3 7.37 -13.46 26.32
N ASN A 4 7.53 -14.37 25.36
CA ASN A 4 7.06 -14.19 24.00
C ASN A 4 5.54 -14.05 24.09
N ASN A 5 5.03 -12.82 24.04
CA ASN A 5 3.69 -12.57 23.56
C ASN A 5 3.68 -12.98 22.08
N GLU A 6 3.49 -14.28 21.82
CA GLU A 6 3.20 -14.79 20.49
C GLU A 6 1.92 -14.12 20.02
N VAL A 7 2.10 -13.10 19.20
CA VAL A 7 1.02 -12.42 18.51
C VAL A 7 0.41 -13.43 17.54
N THR A 8 -0.69 -14.08 17.95
CA THR A 8 -1.31 -15.20 17.24
C THR A 8 -1.86 -14.81 15.87
N HIS A 9 -2.24 -13.54 15.68
CA HIS A 9 -2.80 -13.05 14.44
C HIS A 9 -2.00 -11.84 13.88
N PRO A 10 -1.59 -11.83 12.59
CA PRO A 10 -0.77 -10.76 12.00
C PRO A 10 -1.27 -9.32 12.25
N PHE A 11 -2.58 -9.12 12.31
CA PHE A 11 -3.17 -7.79 12.55
C PHE A 11 -3.36 -7.39 14.01
N ASP A 12 -2.93 -8.20 14.96
CA ASP A 12 -2.99 -7.86 16.37
C ASP A 12 -2.00 -6.73 16.71
N VAL A 13 -2.43 -5.89 17.65
CA VAL A 13 -1.69 -4.74 18.18
C VAL A 13 -1.80 -4.76 19.70
N THR A 14 -0.67 -4.93 20.38
CA THR A 14 -0.55 -4.85 21.84
C THR A 14 -0.20 -3.44 22.28
N ASN A 15 -1.15 -2.71 22.85
CA ASN A 15 -0.87 -1.38 23.39
C ASN A 15 0.21 -1.46 24.49
N THR A 16 1.33 -0.76 24.28
CA THR A 16 2.52 -0.80 25.16
C THR A 16 2.29 -0.18 26.55
N GLU A 17 1.33 0.73 26.70
CA GLU A 17 1.00 1.37 27.98
C GLU A 17 0.03 0.53 28.82
N THR A 18 -0.89 -0.19 28.17
CA THR A 18 -1.97 -0.92 28.84
C THR A 18 -1.78 -2.44 28.83
N GLY A 19 -0.84 -2.95 28.05
CA GLY A 19 -0.64 -4.38 27.80
C GLY A 19 -1.79 -5.07 27.05
N LYS A 20 -2.84 -4.34 26.65
CA LYS A 20 -4.02 -4.91 25.98
C LYS A 20 -3.78 -5.12 24.50
N THR A 21 -4.02 -6.34 24.03
CA THR A 21 -4.02 -6.68 22.61
C THR A 21 -5.40 -6.46 22.00
N TYR A 22 -5.44 -5.81 20.84
CA TYR A 22 -6.63 -5.68 20.01
C TYR A 22 -6.28 -5.96 18.55
N GLN A 23 -7.21 -6.54 17.81
CA GLN A 23 -7.04 -6.86 16.40
C GLN A 23 -7.44 -5.68 15.52
N LEU A 24 -6.57 -5.27 14.61
CA LEU A 24 -6.95 -4.36 13.53
C LEU A 24 -7.68 -5.15 12.45
N SER A 25 -8.99 -4.96 12.31
CA SER A 25 -9.76 -5.64 11.25
C SER A 25 -10.04 -4.68 10.08
N PRO A 26 -9.65 -5.03 8.84
CA PRO A 26 -10.09 -4.29 7.67
C PRO A 26 -11.61 -4.43 7.51
N ASN A 27 -12.23 -3.41 6.94
CA ASN A 27 -13.66 -3.38 6.63
C ASN A 27 -13.95 -2.47 5.43
N SER A 28 -15.21 -2.21 5.14
CA SER A 28 -15.63 -1.37 4.01
C SER A 28 -15.08 0.07 4.03
N SER A 29 -14.62 0.56 5.19
CA SER A 29 -14.11 1.92 5.37
C SER A 29 -12.60 2.01 5.59
N LYS A 30 -11.93 0.90 5.96
CA LYS A 30 -10.52 0.88 6.36
C LYS A 30 -9.81 -0.39 5.92
N SER A 31 -8.51 -0.28 5.65
CA SER A 31 -7.66 -1.42 5.34
C SER A 31 -6.41 -1.41 6.21
N VAL A 32 -5.96 -2.58 6.68
CA VAL A 32 -4.66 -2.74 7.32
C VAL A 32 -3.62 -2.84 6.22
N GLN A 33 -2.57 -2.03 6.27
CA GLN A 33 -1.56 -1.98 5.22
C GLN A 33 -0.15 -1.95 5.82
N PRO A 34 0.81 -2.65 5.20
CA PRO A 34 2.18 -2.66 5.66
C PRO A 34 2.85 -1.33 5.27
N ILE A 35 3.36 -0.64 6.27
CA ILE A 35 4.01 0.67 6.18
C ILE A 35 5.12 0.67 5.12
N ALA A 36 5.95 -0.38 5.09
CA ALA A 36 7.04 -0.50 4.12
C ALA A 36 6.54 -0.40 2.67
N LEU A 37 5.50 -1.16 2.29
CA LEU A 37 4.97 -1.11 0.92
C LEU A 37 4.32 0.23 0.55
N LEU A 38 3.79 0.97 1.53
CA LEU A 38 3.22 2.29 1.31
C LEU A 38 4.30 3.38 1.16
N ARG A 39 5.42 3.25 1.89
CA ARG A 39 6.56 4.16 1.83
C ARG A 39 7.40 3.95 0.58
N LEU A 40 7.61 2.70 0.18
CA LEU A 40 8.33 2.33 -1.04
C LEU A 40 7.48 2.63 -2.29
N SER A 41 8.14 2.93 -3.41
CA SER A 41 7.47 3.32 -4.67
C SER A 41 6.85 2.15 -5.44
N VAL A 42 6.26 1.17 -4.73
CA VAL A 42 5.59 0.00 -5.30
C VAL A 42 4.27 0.40 -5.96
N PHE A 43 3.43 1.14 -5.22
CA PHE A 43 2.17 1.68 -5.71
C PHE A 43 2.34 3.15 -6.12
N THR A 44 2.27 3.43 -7.42
CA THR A 44 2.58 4.74 -8.02
C THR A 44 1.56 5.12 -9.10
N PRO A 45 1.54 6.38 -9.56
CA PRO A 45 0.73 6.76 -10.70
C PRO A 45 1.28 6.09 -11.96
N VAL A 46 0.41 5.38 -12.71
CA VAL A 46 0.79 4.72 -13.96
C VAL A 46 0.04 5.37 -15.11
N GLY A 47 0.78 6.09 -15.95
CA GLY A 47 0.21 6.73 -17.14
C GLY A 47 -0.22 5.70 -18.20
N THR A 48 -1.24 6.02 -18.99
CA THR A 48 -1.71 5.14 -20.09
C THR A 48 -0.61 4.81 -21.09
N LYS A 49 0.35 5.73 -21.30
CA LYS A 49 1.51 5.57 -22.20
C LYS A 49 2.67 4.78 -21.57
N GLU A 50 2.71 4.66 -20.24
CA GLU A 50 3.77 3.94 -19.51
C GLU A 50 3.50 2.44 -19.37
N LYS A 51 2.30 1.97 -19.75
CA LYS A 51 1.89 0.57 -19.59
C LYS A 51 2.87 -0.46 -20.16
N ARG A 52 3.65 -0.09 -21.19
CA ARG A 52 4.65 -0.98 -21.83
C ARG A 52 6.05 -0.94 -21.18
N TYR A 53 6.38 0.11 -20.43
CA TYR A 53 7.72 0.32 -19.86
C TYR A 53 7.59 0.86 -18.43
N ARG A 54 7.21 -0.04 -17.51
CA ARG A 54 6.97 0.30 -16.10
C ARG A 54 7.71 -0.59 -15.12
N ASN A 55 8.80 -1.23 -15.55
CA ASN A 55 9.66 -1.94 -14.63
C ASN A 55 10.25 -0.95 -13.62
N PHE A 56 10.39 -1.39 -12.39
CA PHE A 56 11.08 -0.64 -11.35
C PHE A 56 11.95 -1.57 -10.53
N GLU A 57 12.94 -0.95 -9.89
CA GLU A 57 13.73 -1.53 -8.81
C GLU A 57 13.82 -0.49 -7.71
N VAL A 58 13.63 -0.92 -6.47
CA VAL A 58 13.80 -0.10 -5.27
C VAL A 58 14.66 -0.88 -4.29
N ASP A 59 15.66 -0.19 -3.74
CA ASP A 59 16.37 -0.65 -2.54
C ASP A 59 15.45 -0.52 -1.33
N ALA A 60 15.18 -1.65 -0.68
CA ALA A 60 14.29 -1.77 0.46
C ALA A 60 15.03 -2.20 1.73
N SER A 61 16.37 -2.21 1.72
CA SER A 61 17.20 -2.69 2.82
C SER A 61 16.93 -1.93 4.11
N ASP A 62 16.88 -0.60 4.05
CA ASP A 62 16.54 0.24 5.21
C ASP A 62 15.12 -0.04 5.75
N GLU A 63 14.20 -0.38 4.86
CA GLU A 63 12.77 -0.50 5.17
C GLU A 63 12.38 -1.88 5.71
N LEU A 64 13.11 -2.92 5.30
CA LEU A 64 12.80 -4.33 5.53
C LEU A 64 13.86 -5.06 6.37
N SER A 65 15.00 -4.45 6.68
CA SER A 65 16.05 -5.05 7.52
C SER A 65 15.60 -5.40 8.95
N SER A 66 14.52 -4.79 9.43
CA SER A 66 13.93 -5.09 10.75
C SER A 66 13.12 -6.39 10.78
N MET A 67 12.80 -6.98 9.62
CA MET A 67 12.08 -8.26 9.52
C MET A 67 12.92 -9.38 10.17
N GLU A 68 12.30 -10.25 10.94
CA GLU A 68 12.85 -11.50 11.48
C GLU A 68 13.43 -12.37 10.37
N LEU A 69 12.78 -12.47 9.21
CA LEU A 69 13.36 -13.13 8.04
C LEU A 69 14.74 -12.54 7.68
N ALA A 70 14.86 -11.22 7.65
CA ALA A 70 16.13 -10.55 7.35
C ALA A 70 17.16 -10.73 8.47
N ARG A 71 16.76 -10.55 9.73
CA ARG A 71 17.66 -10.60 10.88
C ARG A 71 18.16 -12.00 11.22
N SER A 72 17.30 -13.01 11.15
CA SER A 72 17.64 -14.40 11.49
C SER A 72 18.58 -15.01 10.47
N GLU A 73 18.42 -14.66 9.19
CA GLU A 73 19.22 -15.21 8.09
C GLU A 73 20.40 -14.31 7.70
N GLY A 74 20.51 -13.10 8.26
CA GLY A 74 21.62 -12.18 8.03
C GLY A 74 21.55 -11.40 6.71
N TYR A 75 20.36 -11.25 6.13
CA TYR A 75 20.18 -10.52 4.86
C TYR A 75 20.41 -9.02 5.04
N ASP A 76 21.23 -8.44 4.14
CA ASP A 76 21.64 -7.02 4.16
C ASP A 76 21.40 -6.29 2.83
N ASP A 77 21.13 -7.00 1.74
CA ASP A 77 20.70 -6.45 0.45
C ASP A 77 19.27 -6.92 0.14
N ILE A 78 18.31 -6.01 0.29
CA ILE A 78 16.89 -6.27 0.07
C ILE A 78 16.38 -5.40 -1.07
N ARG A 79 15.85 -6.03 -2.12
CA ARG A 79 15.38 -5.35 -3.34
C ARG A 79 13.92 -5.68 -3.61
N ILE A 80 13.18 -4.70 -4.10
CA ILE A 80 11.86 -4.91 -4.69
C ILE A 80 11.95 -4.59 -6.18
N THR A 81 11.61 -5.58 -7.01
CA THR A 81 11.61 -5.46 -8.48
C THR A 81 10.25 -5.87 -9.05
N GLY A 82 9.94 -5.43 -10.26
CA GLY A 82 8.73 -5.83 -10.98
C GLY A 82 8.05 -4.67 -11.69
N LEU A 83 6.75 -4.77 -11.92
CA LEU A 83 5.95 -3.72 -12.55
C LEU A 83 5.45 -2.69 -11.52
N LYS A 84 5.53 -1.40 -11.85
CA LYS A 84 4.85 -0.35 -11.09
C LYS A 84 3.35 -0.63 -11.02
N LEU A 85 2.80 -0.63 -9.81
CA LEU A 85 1.41 -0.94 -9.54
C LEU A 85 0.58 0.35 -9.49
N SER A 86 -0.46 0.42 -10.33
CA SER A 86 -1.38 1.55 -10.43
C SER A 86 -2.28 1.69 -9.19
N MET A 87 -2.58 2.94 -8.81
CA MET A 87 -3.53 3.21 -7.73
C MET A 87 -4.97 2.85 -8.09
N SER A 88 -5.36 3.00 -9.37
CA SER A 88 -6.75 2.81 -9.80
C SER A 88 -7.21 1.37 -9.88
N THR A 89 -6.29 0.42 -10.10
CA THR A 89 -6.63 -1.00 -10.32
C THR A 89 -5.79 -1.93 -9.45
N ASP A 90 -4.45 -1.83 -9.54
CA ASP A 90 -3.57 -2.79 -8.87
C ASP A 90 -3.64 -2.64 -7.34
N PHE A 91 -3.62 -1.40 -6.83
CA PHE A 91 -3.79 -1.15 -5.40
C PHE A 91 -5.17 -1.57 -4.88
N LYS A 92 -6.24 -1.41 -5.67
CA LYS A 92 -7.58 -1.92 -5.29
C LYS A 92 -7.62 -3.45 -5.24
N CYS A 93 -6.96 -4.10 -6.18
CA CYS A 93 -6.81 -5.55 -6.18
C CYS A 93 -6.06 -6.00 -4.93
N TRP A 94 -4.96 -5.31 -4.58
CA TRP A 94 -4.19 -5.54 -3.36
C TRP A 94 -5.04 -5.39 -2.10
N LEU A 95 -5.81 -4.31 -1.97
CA LEU A 95 -6.75 -4.12 -0.86
C LEU A 95 -7.73 -5.31 -0.73
N GLY A 96 -8.21 -5.83 -1.87
CA GLY A 96 -9.06 -7.03 -1.89
C GLY A 96 -8.34 -8.29 -1.44
N CYS A 97 -7.08 -8.52 -1.85
CA CYS A 97 -6.27 -9.64 -1.38
C CYS A 97 -6.11 -9.58 0.15
N ILE A 98 -5.77 -8.41 0.70
CA ILE A 98 -5.59 -8.23 2.14
C ILE A 98 -6.89 -8.43 2.90
N MET A 99 -8.01 -7.92 2.39
CA MET A 99 -9.33 -8.19 2.97
C MET A 99 -9.67 -9.68 2.97
N ALA A 100 -9.35 -10.39 1.89
CA ALA A 100 -9.65 -11.81 1.76
C ALA A 100 -8.78 -12.67 2.68
N PHE A 101 -7.47 -12.40 2.76
CA PHE A 101 -6.58 -13.07 3.73
C PHE A 101 -6.95 -12.72 5.16
N SER A 102 -7.38 -11.48 5.43
CA SER A 102 -7.89 -11.11 6.75
C SER A 102 -9.20 -11.79 7.13
N LYS A 103 -9.95 -12.31 6.17
CA LYS A 103 -11.22 -13.01 6.44
C LYS A 103 -11.03 -14.52 6.51
N TYR A 104 -10.13 -15.06 5.70
CA TYR A 104 -10.03 -16.50 5.44
C TYR A 104 -8.63 -17.09 5.69
N GLY A 105 -7.59 -16.26 5.75
CA GLY A 105 -6.18 -16.66 5.65
C GLY A 105 -5.51 -17.15 6.92
N PHE A 106 -6.22 -17.26 8.05
CA PHE A 106 -5.61 -17.73 9.31
C PHE A 106 -5.46 -19.24 9.40
N ALA A 107 -6.25 -20.00 8.62
CA ALA A 107 -6.17 -21.45 8.59
C ALA A 107 -5.34 -21.99 7.41
N SER A 108 -5.04 -21.16 6.40
CA SER A 108 -4.26 -21.55 5.23
C SER A 108 -3.68 -20.32 4.52
N ASP A 109 -2.48 -20.48 3.99
CA ASP A 109 -1.82 -19.62 3.01
C ASP A 109 -2.55 -19.54 1.66
N LYS A 110 -3.54 -20.41 1.44
CA LYS A 110 -4.41 -20.47 0.27
C LYS A 110 -5.85 -20.17 0.67
N ILE A 111 -6.46 -19.25 -0.07
CA ILE A 111 -7.88 -18.89 0.07
C ILE A 111 -8.61 -19.11 -1.25
N THR A 112 -9.88 -19.47 -1.18
CA THR A 112 -10.76 -19.59 -2.35
C THR A 112 -12.11 -18.94 -2.05
N LEU A 113 -12.55 -18.06 -2.94
CA LEU A 113 -13.81 -17.31 -2.79
C LEU A 113 -14.44 -17.04 -4.16
N SER A 114 -15.69 -16.58 -4.19
CA SER A 114 -16.32 -16.19 -5.46
C SER A 114 -15.68 -14.93 -6.03
N PHE A 115 -15.67 -14.78 -7.37
CA PHE A 115 -15.20 -13.54 -7.99
C PHE A 115 -16.05 -12.33 -7.57
N ASN A 116 -17.36 -12.51 -7.37
CA ASN A 116 -18.25 -11.44 -6.92
C ASN A 116 -17.82 -10.91 -5.55
N GLU A 117 -17.56 -11.82 -4.61
CA GLU A 117 -17.08 -11.46 -3.28
C GLU A 117 -15.71 -10.77 -3.35
N PHE A 118 -14.75 -11.33 -4.09
CA PHE A 118 -13.44 -10.73 -4.27
C PHE A 118 -13.53 -9.31 -4.86
N ALA A 119 -14.34 -9.11 -5.90
CA ALA A 119 -14.53 -7.80 -6.51
C ALA A 119 -15.13 -6.78 -5.53
N LYS A 120 -16.07 -7.19 -4.66
CA LYS A 120 -16.59 -6.34 -3.58
C LYS A 120 -15.49 -5.97 -2.58
N MET A 121 -14.63 -6.91 -2.21
CA MET A 121 -13.46 -6.66 -1.34
C MET A 121 -12.46 -5.69 -1.98
N CYS A 122 -12.32 -5.69 -3.30
CA CYS A 122 -11.56 -4.68 -4.05
C CYS A 122 -12.27 -3.31 -4.16
N GLY A 123 -13.43 -3.13 -3.54
CA GLY A 123 -14.21 -1.90 -3.57
C GLY A 123 -14.97 -1.66 -4.89
N ILE A 124 -15.34 -2.73 -5.60
CA ILE A 124 -16.18 -2.64 -6.80
C ILE A 124 -17.65 -2.84 -6.42
N SER A 125 -18.52 -1.93 -6.85
CA SER A 125 -19.97 -2.08 -6.68
C SER A 125 -20.50 -3.25 -7.51
N SER A 126 -21.53 -3.95 -7.01
CA SER A 126 -22.11 -5.10 -7.71
C SER A 126 -22.56 -4.80 -9.15
N THR A 127 -23.05 -3.58 -9.40
CA THR A 127 -23.44 -3.10 -10.74
C THR A 127 -22.28 -2.98 -11.73
N ASN A 128 -21.05 -2.88 -11.25
CA ASN A 128 -19.84 -2.75 -12.06
C ASN A 128 -19.08 -4.08 -12.22
N ILE A 129 -19.61 -5.19 -11.68
CA ILE A 129 -19.01 -6.52 -11.84
C ILE A 129 -19.43 -7.08 -13.19
N ASN A 130 -18.52 -7.02 -14.16
CA ASN A 130 -18.74 -7.48 -15.53
C ASN A 130 -17.45 -8.07 -16.13
N LYS A 131 -17.52 -8.52 -17.39
CA LYS A 131 -16.37 -9.10 -18.11
C LYS A 131 -15.14 -8.19 -18.15
N ARG A 132 -15.33 -6.87 -18.28
CA ARG A 132 -14.23 -5.89 -18.27
C ARG A 132 -13.56 -5.83 -16.90
N THR A 133 -14.33 -5.82 -15.81
CA THR A 133 -13.79 -5.86 -14.44
C THR A 133 -13.02 -7.15 -14.18
N ARG A 134 -13.53 -8.30 -14.65
CA ARG A 134 -12.80 -9.60 -14.60
C ARG A 134 -11.45 -9.52 -15.28
N SER A 135 -11.41 -9.05 -16.53
CA SER A 135 -10.16 -8.91 -17.29
C SER A 135 -9.17 -7.94 -16.61
N ARG A 136 -9.66 -6.84 -16.04
CA ARG A 136 -8.81 -5.91 -15.28
C ARG A 136 -8.20 -6.54 -14.04
N PHE A 137 -8.92 -7.36 -13.30
CA PHE A 137 -8.36 -8.04 -12.13
C PHE A 137 -7.47 -9.23 -12.48
N GLN A 138 -7.66 -9.88 -13.64
CA GLN A 138 -6.68 -10.82 -14.18
C GLN A 138 -5.34 -10.12 -14.42
N GLU A 139 -5.35 -8.97 -15.09
CA GLU A 139 -4.14 -8.15 -15.32
C GLU A 139 -3.54 -7.67 -13.99
N ALA A 140 -4.37 -7.23 -13.03
CA ALA A 140 -3.90 -6.74 -11.74
C ALA A 140 -3.25 -7.83 -10.87
N LEU A 141 -3.82 -9.04 -10.85
CA LEU A 141 -3.22 -10.18 -10.13
C LEU A 141 -1.91 -10.61 -10.76
N ALA A 142 -1.80 -10.59 -12.09
CA ALA A 142 -0.53 -10.83 -12.78
C ALA A 142 0.52 -9.75 -12.43
N ASN A 143 0.11 -8.48 -12.38
CA ASN A 143 1.01 -7.38 -11.96
C ASN A 143 1.47 -7.55 -10.51
N LEU A 144 0.57 -7.90 -9.60
CA LEU A 144 0.90 -8.15 -8.19
C LEU A 144 1.88 -9.31 -8.04
N ALA A 145 1.66 -10.41 -8.76
CA ALA A 145 2.56 -11.57 -8.77
C ALA A 145 3.93 -11.25 -9.38
N SER A 146 4.00 -10.28 -10.31
CA SER A 146 5.27 -9.84 -10.90
C SER A 146 6.17 -9.05 -9.96
N VAL A 147 5.65 -8.58 -8.81
CA VAL A 147 6.48 -7.87 -7.83
C VAL A 147 7.20 -8.88 -6.96
N VAL A 148 8.52 -8.92 -7.12
CA VAL A 148 9.45 -9.80 -6.41
C VAL A 148 10.14 -9.00 -5.32
N ILE A 149 10.21 -9.57 -4.11
CA ILE A 149 11.04 -9.08 -3.02
C ILE A 149 12.17 -10.10 -2.86
N SER A 150 13.40 -9.66 -3.08
CA SER A 150 14.58 -10.50 -2.97
C SER A 150 15.41 -10.10 -1.76
N PHE A 151 15.91 -11.09 -1.05
CA PHE A 151 16.79 -10.96 0.10
C PHE A 151 18.11 -11.66 -0.22
N ARG A 152 19.22 -10.93 -0.04
CA ARG A 152 20.56 -11.46 -0.22
C ARG A 152 21.42 -11.18 1.00
N ASP A 153 22.21 -12.17 1.40
CA ASP A 153 23.27 -12.01 2.40
C ASP A 153 24.56 -11.77 1.61
N SER A 154 25.14 -10.59 1.75
CA SER A 154 26.35 -10.19 1.02
C SER A 154 27.59 -11.00 1.42
N LYS A 155 27.58 -11.69 2.57
CA LYS A 155 28.71 -12.50 3.06
C LYS A 155 28.62 -13.95 2.62
N THR A 156 27.44 -14.55 2.73
CA THR A 156 27.24 -15.98 2.38
C THR A 156 26.73 -16.18 0.97
N GLU A 157 26.34 -15.11 0.29
CA GLU A 157 25.66 -15.12 -1.01
C GLU A 157 24.31 -15.86 -1.01
N ARG A 158 23.79 -16.22 0.17
CA ARG A 158 22.46 -16.83 0.31
C ARG A 158 21.41 -15.87 -0.27
N PHE A 159 20.51 -16.42 -1.06
CA PHE A 159 19.51 -15.66 -1.82
C PHE A 159 18.13 -16.31 -1.69
N THR A 160 17.14 -15.50 -1.33
CA THR A 160 15.74 -15.90 -1.22
C THR A 160 14.86 -14.87 -1.92
N VAL A 161 13.77 -15.33 -2.56
CA VAL A 161 12.78 -14.45 -3.18
C VAL A 161 11.37 -14.82 -2.74
N THR A 162 10.53 -13.79 -2.62
CA THR A 162 9.09 -13.92 -2.40
C THR A 162 8.34 -12.91 -3.26
N HIS A 163 7.00 -12.96 -3.23
CA HIS A 163 6.11 -12.15 -4.06
C HIS A 163 5.01 -11.50 -3.22
N LEU A 164 4.42 -10.41 -3.70
CA LEU A 164 3.24 -9.84 -3.05
C LEU A 164 2.03 -10.79 -3.09
N VAL A 165 1.86 -11.50 -4.21
CA VAL A 165 0.89 -12.59 -4.39
C VAL A 165 1.64 -13.74 -5.04
N GLN A 166 1.79 -14.86 -4.34
CA GLN A 166 2.59 -15.99 -4.81
C GLN A 166 1.90 -16.73 -5.97
N LYS A 167 0.58 -16.90 -5.87
CA LYS A 167 -0.23 -17.50 -6.94
C LYS A 167 -1.64 -16.92 -6.90
N ALA A 168 -2.24 -16.78 -8.09
CA ALA A 168 -3.66 -16.48 -8.21
C ALA A 168 -4.28 -17.30 -9.35
N VAL A 169 -5.49 -17.80 -9.16
CA VAL A 169 -6.28 -18.49 -10.19
C VAL A 169 -7.65 -17.83 -10.27
N ILE A 170 -8.05 -17.38 -11.46
CA ILE A 170 -9.43 -16.99 -11.72
C ILE A 170 -10.04 -18.06 -12.63
N ASP A 171 -11.06 -18.77 -12.15
CA ASP A 171 -11.83 -19.74 -12.92
C ASP A 171 -13.20 -19.13 -13.30
N PRO A 172 -13.39 -18.68 -14.56
CA PRO A 172 -14.66 -18.10 -14.99
C PRO A 172 -15.82 -19.12 -15.03
N LYS A 173 -15.53 -20.42 -15.17
CA LYS A 173 -16.56 -21.47 -15.22
C LYS A 173 -17.10 -21.77 -13.83
N LYS A 174 -16.21 -21.83 -12.83
CA LYS A 174 -16.59 -22.04 -11.42
C LYS A 174 -16.96 -20.75 -10.67
N ASP A 175 -16.72 -19.60 -11.30
CA ASP A 175 -16.82 -18.27 -10.70
C ASP A 175 -15.97 -18.07 -9.44
N THR A 176 -14.78 -18.67 -9.41
CA THR A 176 -13.88 -18.64 -8.25
C THR A 176 -12.62 -17.83 -8.51
N VAL A 177 -12.08 -17.31 -7.41
CA VAL A 177 -10.75 -16.76 -7.27
C VAL A 177 -10.03 -17.57 -6.21
N GLU A 178 -8.88 -18.14 -6.54
CA GLU A 178 -7.91 -18.70 -5.59
C GLU A 178 -6.76 -17.71 -5.44
N LEU A 179 -6.34 -17.43 -4.21
CA LEU A 179 -5.15 -16.64 -3.91
C LEU A 179 -4.24 -17.45 -2.98
N VAL A 180 -2.95 -17.45 -3.24
CA VAL A 180 -1.91 -18.01 -2.38
C VAL A 180 -0.95 -16.88 -2.00
N GLY A 181 -0.78 -16.68 -0.70
CA GLY A 181 0.17 -15.74 -0.11
C GLY A 181 1.37 -16.49 0.45
N ASP A 182 2.47 -15.77 0.62
CA ASP A 182 3.64 -16.32 1.33
C ASP A 182 3.49 -16.05 2.83
N PRO A 183 3.45 -17.07 3.71
CA PRO A 183 3.34 -16.87 5.15
C PRO A 183 4.46 -16.01 5.75
N SER A 184 5.67 -16.02 5.17
CA SER A 184 6.78 -15.16 5.62
C SER A 184 6.43 -13.67 5.51
N MET A 185 5.57 -13.30 4.56
CA MET A 185 5.13 -11.92 4.34
C MET A 185 4.12 -11.43 5.37
N TRP A 186 3.55 -12.32 6.19
CA TRP A 186 2.71 -11.91 7.33
C TRP A 186 3.49 -11.09 8.35
N GLU A 187 4.81 -11.24 8.35
CA GLU A 187 5.71 -10.39 9.12
C GLU A 187 5.57 -8.90 8.82
N LEU A 188 5.32 -8.51 7.56
CA LEU A 188 5.10 -7.11 7.20
C LEU A 188 3.89 -6.49 7.90
N TYR A 189 3.02 -7.32 8.46
CA TYR A 189 1.86 -6.89 9.21
C TYR A 189 2.07 -6.93 10.72
N ARG A 190 3.19 -7.42 11.24
CA ARG A 190 3.46 -7.45 12.69
C ARG A 190 3.65 -6.04 13.28
N TYR A 191 3.49 -5.94 14.60
CA TYR A 191 3.25 -4.76 15.43
C TYR A 191 3.64 -3.38 14.86
N ASP A 192 4.92 -3.11 14.56
CA ASP A 192 5.40 -1.78 14.15
C ASP A 192 5.41 -1.53 12.62
N HIS A 193 5.00 -2.53 11.83
CA HIS A 193 5.11 -2.48 10.37
C HIS A 193 3.77 -2.20 9.68
N LYS A 194 2.68 -1.89 10.40
CA LYS A 194 1.34 -1.69 9.81
C LYS A 194 0.65 -0.39 10.21
N THR A 195 -0.19 0.11 9.31
CA THR A 195 -1.07 1.27 9.54
C THR A 195 -2.50 0.96 9.08
N LEU A 196 -3.47 1.70 9.61
CA LEU A 196 -4.88 1.56 9.27
C LEU A 196 -5.29 2.66 8.28
N LEU A 197 -5.30 2.31 7.00
CA LEU A 197 -5.56 3.21 5.88
C LEU A 197 -7.06 3.47 5.70
N SER A 198 -7.46 4.74 5.54
CA SER A 198 -8.84 5.15 5.28
C SER A 198 -9.20 5.01 3.79
N LEU A 199 -10.16 4.14 3.49
CA LEU A 199 -10.66 3.92 2.12
C LEU A 199 -11.53 5.09 1.64
N GLN A 200 -12.11 5.86 2.55
CA GLN A 200 -12.89 7.05 2.22
C GLN A 200 -12.02 8.10 1.49
N VAL A 201 -10.79 8.33 1.95
CA VAL A 201 -9.87 9.28 1.32
C VAL A 201 -9.53 8.84 -0.10
N LEU A 202 -9.25 7.54 -0.30
CA LEU A 202 -8.99 6.97 -1.63
C LEU A 202 -10.19 7.11 -2.57
N SER A 203 -11.41 6.97 -2.05
CA SER A 203 -12.65 7.14 -2.79
C SER A 203 -12.84 8.60 -3.25
N VAL A 204 -12.61 9.58 -2.36
CA VAL A 204 -12.69 11.01 -2.71
C VAL A 204 -11.61 11.40 -3.75
N LEU A 205 -10.44 10.76 -3.67
CA LEU A 205 -9.34 10.95 -4.63
C LEU A 205 -9.45 10.05 -5.87
N ALA A 206 -10.63 9.50 -6.17
CA ALA A 206 -10.80 8.62 -7.33
C ALA A 206 -10.27 9.28 -8.62
N LYS A 207 -9.48 8.51 -9.39
CA LYS A 207 -8.81 8.92 -10.64
C LYS A 207 -7.67 9.94 -10.46
N LYS A 208 -7.35 10.37 -9.23
CA LYS A 208 -6.24 11.27 -8.92
C LYS A 208 -5.05 10.46 -8.39
N GLU A 209 -4.45 9.61 -9.25
CA GLU A 209 -3.45 8.64 -8.79
C GLU A 209 -2.26 9.27 -8.06
N ALA A 210 -1.77 10.43 -8.51
CA ALA A 210 -0.70 11.15 -7.80
C ALA A 210 -1.09 11.53 -6.37
N ALA A 211 -2.30 12.05 -6.16
CA ALA A 211 -2.79 12.35 -4.81
C ALA A 211 -3.04 11.08 -3.99
N GLN A 212 -3.54 10.01 -4.60
CA GLN A 212 -3.71 8.71 -3.92
C GLN A 212 -2.36 8.14 -3.48
N SER A 213 -1.33 8.18 -4.33
CA SER A 213 0.02 7.72 -3.98
C SER A 213 0.66 8.56 -2.88
N LEU A 214 0.49 9.89 -2.91
CA LEU A 214 0.96 10.76 -1.83
C LEU A 214 0.17 10.55 -0.53
N TYR A 215 -1.13 10.31 -0.60
CA TYR A 215 -1.96 9.99 0.56
C TYR A 215 -1.42 8.75 1.30
N ILE A 216 -1.27 7.62 0.60
CA ILE A 216 -0.79 6.39 1.23
C ILE A 216 0.64 6.55 1.78
N TYR A 217 1.48 7.34 1.10
CA TYR A 217 2.82 7.66 1.57
C TYR A 217 2.77 8.39 2.93
N PHE A 218 1.95 9.45 3.03
CA PHE A 218 1.85 10.24 4.26
C PHE A 218 1.18 9.49 5.41
N GLU A 219 0.27 8.55 5.15
CA GLU A 219 -0.32 7.67 6.16
C GLU A 219 0.69 6.68 6.77
N ALA A 220 1.76 6.39 6.04
CA ALA A 220 2.83 5.49 6.47
C ALA A 220 4.01 6.23 7.14
N MET A 221 3.97 7.57 7.17
CA MET A 221 4.99 8.38 7.84
C MET A 221 4.70 8.50 9.35
N PRO A 222 5.74 8.62 10.19
CA PRO A 222 5.59 8.82 11.64
C PRO A 222 4.69 10.00 11.98
N ALA A 223 4.03 9.97 13.14
CA ALA A 223 3.19 11.08 13.62
C ALA A 223 3.99 12.40 13.79
N GLY A 224 3.28 13.52 13.88
CA GLY A 224 3.89 14.85 14.04
C GLY A 224 4.16 15.57 12.72
N THR A 225 4.91 16.68 12.83
CA THR A 225 5.24 17.56 11.71
C THR A 225 6.27 16.90 10.79
N LEU A 226 5.96 16.85 9.49
CA LEU A 226 6.85 16.27 8.50
C LEU A 226 7.46 17.36 7.62
N PHE A 227 8.74 17.18 7.29
CA PHE A 227 9.48 18.07 6.40
C PHE A 227 9.91 17.26 5.17
N VAL A 228 9.18 17.41 4.06
CA VAL A 228 9.38 16.56 2.89
C VAL A 228 9.82 17.41 1.70
N SER A 229 10.97 17.08 1.10
CA SER A 229 11.48 17.80 -0.06
C SER A 229 10.69 17.45 -1.33
N MET A 230 10.66 18.38 -2.29
CA MET A 230 10.14 18.11 -3.63
C MET A 230 10.84 16.91 -4.29
N LYS A 231 12.16 16.75 -4.04
CA LYS A 231 12.93 15.60 -4.53
C LYS A 231 12.37 14.29 -4.00
N ARG A 232 12.10 14.20 -2.69
CA ARG A 232 11.54 12.99 -2.06
C ARG A 232 10.16 12.64 -2.62
N LEU A 233 9.31 13.64 -2.88
CA LEU A 233 8.00 13.41 -3.50
C LEU A 233 8.11 12.96 -4.97
N ARG A 234 9.12 13.42 -5.72
CA ARG A 234 9.42 12.90 -7.06
C ARG A 234 9.84 11.44 -7.02
N GLU A 235 10.78 11.09 -6.14
CA GLU A 235 11.22 9.70 -5.91
C GLU A 235 10.03 8.80 -5.54
N ARG A 236 9.12 9.29 -4.69
CA ARG A 236 7.92 8.55 -4.30
C ARG A 236 6.95 8.30 -5.45
N LEU A 237 6.73 9.30 -6.31
CA LEU A 237 5.79 9.18 -7.44
C LEU A 237 6.40 8.45 -8.65
N LEU A 238 7.73 8.44 -8.76
CA LEU A 238 8.48 7.70 -9.78
C LEU A 238 7.97 7.94 -11.22
N LEU A 239 7.56 9.16 -11.51
CA LEU A 239 7.03 9.57 -12.81
C LEU A 239 8.15 9.65 -13.87
N THR A 240 7.86 9.28 -15.11
CA THR A 240 8.85 9.38 -16.21
C THR A 240 8.84 10.75 -16.91
N THR A 241 7.86 11.60 -16.59
CA THR A 241 7.72 12.94 -17.19
C THR A 241 8.87 13.89 -16.80
N PRO A 242 9.11 14.98 -17.54
CA PRO A 242 10.13 15.96 -17.17
C PRO A 242 9.95 16.53 -15.77
N VAL A 243 11.05 16.83 -15.07
CA VAL A 243 11.06 17.31 -13.68
C VAL A 243 10.12 18.49 -13.43
N ARG A 244 10.03 19.44 -14.37
CA ARG A 244 9.10 20.57 -14.28
C ARG A 244 7.64 20.10 -14.19
N THR A 245 7.25 19.16 -15.04
CA THR A 245 5.92 18.55 -15.05
C THR A 245 5.67 17.74 -13.78
N GLN A 246 6.66 16.97 -13.31
CA GLN A 246 6.55 16.25 -12.04
C GLN A 246 6.28 17.21 -10.87
N ASN A 247 7.01 18.33 -10.79
CA ASN A 247 6.80 19.33 -9.74
C ASN A 247 5.39 19.94 -9.79
N GLN A 248 4.84 20.16 -10.99
CA GLN A 248 3.46 20.63 -11.16
C GLN A 248 2.44 19.58 -10.71
N ILE A 249 2.65 18.31 -11.07
CA ILE A 249 1.80 17.18 -10.64
C ILE A 249 1.83 17.06 -9.11
N ILE A 250 3.01 17.14 -8.49
CA ILE A 250 3.17 17.08 -7.03
C ILE A 250 2.40 18.22 -6.36
N ARG A 251 2.58 19.47 -6.80
CA ARG A 251 1.84 20.61 -6.22
C ARG A 251 0.34 20.43 -6.35
N LYS A 252 -0.14 19.98 -7.51
CA LYS A 252 -1.57 19.68 -7.72
C LYS A 252 -2.05 18.60 -6.75
N ALA A 253 -1.30 17.51 -6.59
CA ALA A 253 -1.64 16.43 -5.67
C ALA A 253 -1.67 16.90 -4.20
N MET A 254 -0.69 17.71 -3.79
CA MET A 254 -0.66 18.31 -2.45
C MET A 254 -1.87 19.23 -2.21
N LEU A 255 -2.23 20.06 -3.20
CA LEU A 255 -3.43 20.90 -3.15
C LEU A 255 -4.70 20.07 -3.08
N GLU A 256 -4.80 18.97 -3.83
CA GLU A 256 -5.94 18.05 -3.75
C GLU A 256 -6.08 17.48 -2.33
N LEU A 257 -4.99 17.02 -1.72
CA LEU A 257 -4.98 16.53 -0.35
C LEU A 257 -5.36 17.60 0.69
N LYS A 258 -4.95 18.85 0.49
CA LYS A 258 -5.39 19.97 1.33
C LYS A 258 -6.88 20.30 1.12
N SER A 259 -7.35 20.31 -0.13
CA SER A 259 -8.73 20.65 -0.49
C SER A 259 -9.76 19.70 0.08
N ILE A 260 -9.41 18.42 0.25
CA ILE A 260 -10.29 17.42 0.89
C ILE A 260 -10.17 17.43 2.42
N GLY A 261 -9.34 18.31 2.98
CA GLY A 261 -9.11 18.42 4.41
C GLY A 261 -8.30 17.26 4.98
N TYR A 262 -7.49 16.58 4.17
CA TYR A 262 -6.56 15.56 4.64
C TYR A 262 -5.26 16.20 5.17
N LEU A 263 -4.65 17.13 4.41
CA LEU A 263 -3.42 17.80 4.82
C LEU A 263 -3.62 19.26 5.24
N GLU A 264 -2.88 19.66 6.26
CA GLU A 264 -2.50 21.04 6.51
C GLU A 264 -1.00 21.18 6.29
N TYR A 265 -0.59 22.02 5.34
CA TYR A 265 0.81 22.19 4.99
C TYR A 265 1.11 23.59 4.46
N GLN A 266 2.39 23.93 4.47
CA GLN A 266 2.96 25.05 3.73
C GLN A 266 4.09 24.60 2.79
N GLU A 267 4.24 25.29 1.66
CA GLU A 267 5.37 25.14 0.74
C GLU A 267 6.38 26.24 1.04
N VAL A 268 7.61 25.85 1.36
CA VAL A 268 8.70 26.77 1.72
C VAL A 268 9.87 26.56 0.77
N LYS A 269 10.49 27.66 0.36
CA LYS A 269 11.75 27.63 -0.38
C LYS A 269 12.92 27.59 0.61
N LYS A 270 13.74 26.55 0.55
CA LYS A 270 14.94 26.39 1.36
C LYS A 270 16.17 26.43 0.44
N GLY A 271 16.75 27.61 0.29
CA GLY A 271 17.83 27.85 -0.69
C GLY A 271 17.33 27.67 -2.13
N ARG A 272 17.90 26.71 -2.86
CA ARG A 272 17.47 26.34 -4.23
C ARG A 272 16.37 25.28 -4.25
N ASP A 273 16.08 24.66 -3.11
CA ASP A 273 15.13 23.56 -3.00
C ASP A 273 13.77 24.01 -2.48
N ILE A 274 12.75 23.20 -2.79
CA ILE A 274 11.39 23.34 -2.29
C ILE A 274 11.14 22.25 -1.26
N GLN A 275 10.55 22.63 -0.14
CA GLN A 275 10.15 21.75 0.95
C GLN A 275 8.67 21.97 1.30
N PHE A 276 7.96 20.88 1.55
CA PHE A 276 6.62 20.90 2.12
C PHE A 276 6.72 20.60 3.62
N GLN A 277 6.20 21.52 4.43
CA GLN A 277 6.09 21.34 5.88
C GLN A 277 4.65 20.97 6.19
N ILE A 278 4.42 19.73 6.60
CA ILE A 278 3.11 19.15 6.85
C ILE A 278 2.86 19.19 8.34
N PHE A 279 1.93 20.03 8.78
CA PHE A 279 1.61 20.24 10.19
C PHE A 279 0.59 19.22 10.70
N LYS A 280 -0.35 18.83 9.83
CA LYS A 280 -1.46 17.95 10.22
C LYS A 280 -1.85 17.00 9.09
N ARG A 281 -2.18 15.77 9.47
CA ARG A 281 -2.82 14.74 8.65
C ARG A 281 -4.12 14.33 9.32
N SER A 282 -5.22 14.31 8.57
CA SER A 282 -6.57 14.04 9.09
C SER A 282 -7.21 12.86 8.33
N PRO A 283 -6.98 11.60 8.75
CA PRO A 283 -7.47 10.40 8.06
C PRO A 283 -9.00 10.29 7.97
N LYS A 284 -9.72 10.99 8.86
CA LYS A 284 -11.19 11.08 8.88
C LYS A 284 -11.77 12.21 8.01
N LEU A 285 -10.91 12.95 7.29
CA LEU A 285 -11.22 14.17 6.53
C LEU A 285 -11.83 15.27 7.40
N ALA A 286 -11.16 16.42 7.52
CA ALA A 286 -11.69 17.53 8.31
C ALA A 286 -13.02 18.10 7.76
N LEU A 287 -13.32 17.89 6.48
CA LEU A 287 -14.48 18.46 5.79
C LEU A 287 -15.77 17.61 5.85
N ALA A 288 -15.75 16.43 6.47
CA ALA A 288 -16.96 15.61 6.65
C ALA A 288 -17.98 16.21 7.64
N LYS A 289 -17.67 17.34 8.31
CA LYS A 289 -18.57 18.00 9.26
C LYS A 289 -19.42 19.14 8.67
N HIS A 290 -19.17 19.61 7.44
CA HIS A 290 -19.89 20.77 6.87
C HIS A 290 -20.99 20.42 5.85
N SER A 291 -21.14 19.17 5.45
CA SER A 291 -22.14 18.73 4.46
C SER A 291 -23.41 18.10 5.07
N LEU A 292 -23.58 18.13 6.41
CA LEU A 292 -24.79 17.66 7.09
C LEU A 292 -25.75 18.79 7.55
N LEU A 293 -25.56 20.02 7.06
CA LEU A 293 -26.43 21.17 7.40
C LEU A 293 -27.04 21.86 6.17
N ARG A 294 -27.21 21.13 5.07
CA ARG A 294 -28.04 21.59 3.94
C ARG A 294 -28.97 20.47 3.50
N VAL A 295 -30.02 20.28 4.29
CA VAL A 295 -31.35 19.84 3.83
C VAL A 295 -32.33 20.88 4.36
#